data_AF-A0A5W2AGV5-F1
#
_entry.id   AF-A0A5W2AGV5-F1
#
_cell.length_a   1.000
_cell.length_b   1.000
_cell.length_c   1.000
_cell.angle_alpha   90.00
_cell.angle_beta   90.00
_cell.angle_gamma   90.00
#
_symmetry.space_group_name_H-M   'P 1'
#
loop_
_entity.id
_entity.type
_entity.pdbx_description
1 polymer ?
#
loop_
_entity_poly.entity_id
_entity_poly.type
_entity_poly.pdbx_seq_one_letter_code
_entity_poly.pdbx_strand_id
1 'polypeptide(L)'
;MKAECEPQYFGDESKKIIHGDALTELKKLPSESIDLIFADPPYNIGKDFDGMVESWDEASFLAWLYECIDECHRVLKKHGTMYIMNSTENMPYIDLKCRTLFTIKSRIVWSYDSSGVQAKKYFGSMYEPILMMVKNPKSYTFNRDAILVETTTGAKRALIDYRKNPPQPYNQKKVPGNVWSFPRVRYLMDEYENHPTQKPSALLKRIILASSNPSDTVLDPFAGSFTTGAVAAASGRKFIGIELNNEYVKMGLRRLSVTSHYSENELAKVKKRKTQNLSKKQRNVGINALSSEK
;
A
#
# COMPACT_ATOMS: atom_id res chain seq x y z
N MET A 1 -17.95 4.36 9.46
CA MET A 1 -18.00 5.41 8.42
C MET A 1 -18.74 4.86 7.21
N LYS A 2 -20.07 4.88 7.27
CA LYS A 2 -20.90 4.90 6.06
C LYS A 2 -21.15 6.38 5.81
N ALA A 3 -20.46 6.96 4.85
CA ALA A 3 -20.79 8.31 4.41
C ALA A 3 -21.66 8.16 3.17
N GLU A 4 -22.86 8.75 3.21
CA GLU A 4 -23.66 8.95 2.01
C GLU A 4 -22.98 10.04 1.17
N CYS A 5 -21.99 9.66 0.37
CA CYS A 5 -21.47 10.51 -0.69
C CYS A 5 -22.10 10.07 -2.01
N GLU A 6 -22.64 11.01 -2.79
CA GLU A 6 -22.98 10.71 -4.18
C GLU A 6 -21.68 10.36 -4.93
N PRO A 7 -21.60 9.17 -5.55
CA PRO A 7 -20.36 8.70 -6.12
C PRO A 7 -19.99 9.52 -7.37
N GLN A 8 -18.74 9.96 -7.43
CA GLN A 8 -18.19 10.64 -8.60
C GLN A 8 -17.13 9.77 -9.26
N TYR A 9 -17.12 9.76 -10.60
CA TYR A 9 -16.20 8.95 -11.38
C TYR A 9 -15.34 9.86 -12.25
N PHE A 10 -14.03 9.66 -12.18
CA PHE A 10 -13.06 10.44 -12.92
C PHE A 10 -12.18 9.53 -13.78
N GLY A 11 -11.67 10.10 -14.87
CA GLY A 11 -10.71 9.46 -15.75
C GLY A 11 -11.33 8.58 -16.82
N ASP A 12 -10.53 7.65 -17.33
CA ASP A 12 -10.83 6.85 -18.52
C ASP A 12 -10.57 5.35 -18.25
N GLU A 13 -10.54 4.54 -19.30
CA GLU A 13 -10.28 3.10 -19.19
C GLU A 13 -8.87 2.76 -18.69
N SER A 14 -7.91 3.68 -18.83
CA SER A 14 -6.53 3.48 -18.39
C SER A 14 -6.35 3.80 -16.91
N LYS A 15 -6.97 4.89 -16.44
CA LYS A 15 -6.87 5.36 -15.05
C LYS A 15 -8.24 5.85 -14.61
N LYS A 16 -8.89 5.08 -13.73
CA LYS A 16 -10.17 5.42 -13.14
C LYS A 16 -10.02 5.73 -11.65
N ILE A 17 -10.57 6.86 -11.22
CA ILE A 17 -10.70 7.21 -9.81
C ILE A 17 -12.18 7.29 -9.48
N ILE A 18 -12.58 6.61 -8.41
CA ILE A 18 -13.96 6.57 -7.93
C ILE A 18 -13.98 7.21 -6.55
N HIS A 19 -14.65 8.36 -6.44
CA HIS A 19 -14.95 8.98 -5.15
C HIS A 19 -16.22 8.33 -4.60
N GLY A 20 -16.10 7.47 -3.60
CA GLY A 20 -17.21 6.65 -3.13
C GLY A 20 -16.86 5.73 -1.97
N ASP A 21 -17.89 5.12 -1.36
CA ASP A 21 -17.70 4.04 -0.38
C ASP A 21 -17.15 2.78 -1.05
N ALA A 22 -16.07 2.24 -0.48
CA ALA A 22 -15.37 1.09 -1.05
C ALA A 22 -16.29 -0.11 -1.30
N LEU A 23 -17.13 -0.48 -0.33
CA LEU A 23 -17.99 -1.65 -0.46
C LEU A 23 -19.11 -1.42 -1.47
N THR A 24 -19.73 -0.23 -1.45
CA THR A 24 -20.75 0.15 -2.43
C THR A 24 -20.21 0.13 -3.86
N GLU A 25 -19.01 0.68 -4.09
CA GLU A 25 -18.42 0.76 -5.42
C GLU A 25 -17.86 -0.59 -5.89
N LEU A 26 -17.28 -1.39 -4.98
CA LEU A 26 -16.86 -2.76 -5.29
C LEU A 26 -18.01 -3.61 -5.85
N LYS A 27 -19.21 -3.51 -5.27
CA LYS A 27 -20.42 -4.23 -5.72
C LYS A 27 -20.83 -3.89 -7.16
N LYS A 28 -20.43 -2.73 -7.68
CA LYS A 28 -20.74 -2.29 -9.05
C LYS A 28 -19.73 -2.77 -10.09
N LEU A 29 -18.54 -3.19 -9.66
CA LEU A 29 -17.51 -3.67 -10.58
C LEU A 29 -17.89 -5.04 -11.16
N PRO A 30 -17.65 -5.31 -12.46
CA PRO A 30 -17.93 -6.62 -13.05
C PRO A 30 -17.11 -7.73 -12.39
N SER A 31 -17.70 -8.92 -12.28
CA SER A 31 -16.97 -10.11 -11.82
C SER A 31 -15.81 -10.43 -12.75
N GLU A 32 -14.71 -10.96 -12.20
CA GLU A 32 -13.52 -11.40 -12.96
C GLU A 32 -12.98 -10.32 -13.95
N SER A 33 -12.99 -9.06 -13.54
CA SER A 33 -12.51 -7.92 -14.35
C SER A 33 -11.11 -7.41 -13.95
N ILE A 34 -10.59 -7.83 -12.79
CA ILE A 34 -9.36 -7.30 -12.19
C ILE A 34 -8.24 -8.34 -12.18
N ASP A 35 -7.03 -7.95 -12.55
CA ASP A 35 -5.86 -8.84 -12.61
C ASP A 35 -5.07 -8.86 -11.28
N LEU A 36 -4.92 -7.70 -10.64
CA LEU A 36 -4.21 -7.54 -9.39
C LEU A 36 -5.00 -6.62 -8.44
N ILE A 37 -5.15 -7.03 -7.19
CA ILE A 37 -5.68 -6.18 -6.12
C ILE A 37 -4.59 -5.93 -5.09
N PHE A 38 -4.39 -4.69 -4.69
CA PHE A 38 -3.68 -4.33 -3.47
C PHE A 38 -4.64 -3.58 -2.57
N ALA A 39 -4.94 -4.14 -1.40
CA ALA A 39 -5.87 -3.58 -0.43
C ALA A 39 -5.15 -3.21 0.88
N ASP A 40 -5.20 -1.93 1.22
CA ASP A 40 -4.73 -1.33 2.48
C ASP A 40 -5.94 -0.69 3.21
N PRO A 41 -6.91 -1.51 3.68
CA PRO A 41 -8.10 -1.02 4.36
C PRO A 41 -7.75 -0.25 5.64
N PRO A 42 -8.70 0.53 6.21
CA PRO A 42 -8.59 1.02 7.58
C PRO A 42 -8.31 -0.13 8.56
N TYR A 43 -7.59 0.14 9.64
CA TYR A 43 -7.18 -0.86 10.63
C TYR A 43 -8.06 -0.85 11.88
N ASN A 44 -8.96 0.12 11.99
CA ASN A 44 -9.82 0.33 13.16
C ASN A 44 -9.03 0.46 14.47
N ILE A 45 -7.96 1.25 14.45
CA ILE A 45 -7.04 1.46 15.60
C ILE A 45 -7.06 2.92 16.08
N GLY A 46 -8.13 3.66 15.78
CA GLY A 46 -8.30 5.06 16.20
C GLY A 46 -7.55 6.06 15.33
N LYS A 47 -7.22 5.71 14.09
CA LYS A 47 -6.50 6.62 13.18
C LYS A 47 -7.43 7.70 12.64
N ASP A 48 -6.90 8.93 12.52
CA ASP A 48 -7.58 10.06 11.88
C ASP A 48 -7.10 10.24 10.43
N PHE A 49 -8.06 10.15 9.51
CA PHE A 49 -7.90 10.36 8.07
C PHE A 49 -8.57 11.66 7.61
N ASP A 50 -8.08 12.79 8.15
CA ASP A 50 -8.53 14.14 7.80
C ASP A 50 -9.96 14.44 8.28
N GLY A 51 -10.17 14.26 9.58
CA GLY A 51 -11.46 14.41 10.27
C GLY A 51 -12.24 13.09 10.36
N MET A 52 -11.82 12.07 9.61
CA MET A 52 -12.42 10.75 9.57
C MET A 52 -11.71 9.83 10.57
N VAL A 53 -12.19 9.83 11.82
CA VAL A 53 -11.62 9.01 12.90
C VAL A 53 -12.22 7.61 12.89
N GLU A 54 -11.36 6.59 12.92
CA GLU A 54 -11.76 5.20 13.08
C GLU A 54 -12.33 4.93 14.48
N SER A 55 -13.57 4.43 14.57
CA SER A 55 -14.22 4.18 15.86
C SER A 55 -15.31 3.08 15.81
N TRP A 56 -15.11 2.04 15.00
CA TRP A 56 -16.07 0.96 14.87
C TRP A 56 -15.92 -0.03 16.02
N ASP A 57 -17.00 -0.71 16.41
CA ASP A 57 -16.84 -1.95 17.17
C ASP A 57 -16.16 -3.02 16.28
N GLU A 58 -15.40 -3.92 16.92
CA GLU A 58 -14.58 -4.91 16.21
C GLU A 58 -15.43 -5.84 15.32
N ALA A 59 -16.59 -6.29 15.81
CA ALA A 59 -17.45 -7.20 15.07
C ALA A 59 -18.01 -6.56 13.80
N SER A 60 -18.52 -5.32 13.89
CA SER A 60 -19.02 -4.58 12.72
C SER A 60 -17.91 -4.24 11.73
N PHE A 61 -16.72 -3.89 12.22
CA PHE A 61 -15.56 -3.64 11.37
C PHE A 61 -15.16 -4.90 10.60
N LEU A 62 -15.02 -6.04 11.28
CA LEU A 62 -14.66 -7.30 10.64
C LEU A 62 -15.75 -7.76 9.66
N ALA A 63 -17.03 -7.61 10.00
CA ALA A 63 -18.13 -7.95 9.09
C ALA A 63 -18.07 -7.13 7.79
N TRP A 64 -17.88 -5.82 7.89
CA TRP A 64 -17.71 -4.95 6.73
C TRP A 64 -16.46 -5.30 5.92
N LEU A 65 -15.33 -5.56 6.58
CA LEU A 65 -14.09 -5.94 5.90
C LEU A 65 -14.22 -7.28 5.18
N TYR A 66 -14.95 -8.24 5.78
CA TYR A 66 -15.21 -9.53 5.16
C TYR A 66 -16.06 -9.40 3.90
N GLU A 67 -17.08 -8.54 3.89
CA GLU A 67 -17.82 -8.23 2.66
C GLU A 67 -16.93 -7.60 1.59
N CYS A 68 -16.01 -6.69 1.97
CA CYS A 68 -15.04 -6.13 1.03
C CYS A 68 -14.13 -7.21 0.44
N ILE A 69 -13.67 -8.18 1.26
CA ILE A 69 -12.85 -9.31 0.82
C ILE A 69 -13.65 -10.22 -0.13
N ASP A 70 -14.92 -10.47 0.14
CA ASP A 70 -15.81 -11.27 -0.73
C ASP A 70 -15.98 -10.61 -2.10
N GLU A 71 -16.19 -9.29 -2.13
CA GLU A 71 -16.28 -8.54 -3.38
C GLU A 71 -14.94 -8.49 -4.12
N CYS A 72 -13.81 -8.33 -3.42
CA CYS A 72 -12.49 -8.43 -4.01
C CYS A 72 -12.27 -9.80 -4.67
N HIS A 73 -12.69 -10.90 -4.02
CA HIS A 73 -12.64 -12.24 -4.61
C HIS A 73 -13.51 -12.35 -5.88
N ARG A 74 -14.71 -11.76 -5.87
CA ARG A 74 -15.64 -11.77 -7.01
C ARG A 74 -15.06 -11.05 -8.22
N VAL A 75 -14.53 -9.83 -8.04
CA VAL A 75 -13.99 -9.01 -9.15
C VAL A 75 -12.64 -9.49 -9.65
N LEU A 76 -11.88 -10.24 -8.84
CA LEU A 76 -10.59 -10.78 -9.25
C LEU A 76 -10.75 -11.89 -10.30
N LYS A 77 -9.99 -11.81 -11.39
CA LYS A 77 -9.89 -12.85 -12.42
C LYS A 77 -9.38 -14.17 -11.83
N LYS A 78 -9.69 -15.29 -12.49
CA LYS A 78 -9.27 -16.63 -12.07
C LYS A 78 -7.75 -16.79 -11.89
N HIS A 79 -6.96 -16.07 -12.68
CA HIS A 79 -5.50 -16.04 -12.59
C HIS A 79 -4.95 -14.86 -11.77
N GLY A 80 -5.83 -14.07 -11.15
CA GLY A 80 -5.47 -12.87 -10.44
C GLY A 80 -4.85 -13.15 -9.07
N THR A 81 -4.08 -12.17 -8.61
CA THR A 81 -3.48 -12.17 -7.27
C THR A 81 -4.07 -11.01 -6.47
N MET A 82 -4.31 -11.25 -5.18
CA MET A 82 -4.67 -10.20 -4.24
C MET A 82 -3.61 -10.10 -3.14
N TYR A 83 -3.31 -8.87 -2.76
CA TYR A 83 -2.55 -8.54 -1.58
C TYR A 83 -3.46 -7.78 -0.63
N ILE A 84 -3.49 -8.20 0.64
CA ILE A 84 -4.18 -7.45 1.70
C ILE A 84 -3.23 -7.25 2.87
N MET A 85 -3.22 -6.03 3.41
CA MET A 85 -2.45 -5.71 4.60
C MET A 85 -3.34 -5.17 5.70
N ASN A 86 -2.90 -5.39 6.94
CA ASN A 86 -3.58 -4.86 8.11
C ASN A 86 -2.63 -4.79 9.32
N SER A 87 -3.15 -4.40 10.48
CA SER A 87 -2.45 -4.52 11.76
C SER A 87 -2.11 -5.98 12.08
N THR A 88 -1.12 -6.18 12.94
CA THR A 88 -0.75 -7.50 13.45
C THR A 88 -1.88 -8.16 14.24
N GLU A 89 -2.73 -7.36 14.87
CA GLU A 89 -3.84 -7.74 15.72
C GLU A 89 -5.04 -8.23 14.89
N ASN A 90 -5.34 -7.56 13.77
CA ASN A 90 -6.45 -7.97 12.89
C ASN A 90 -6.08 -9.11 11.96
N MET A 91 -4.79 -9.28 11.65
CA MET A 91 -4.33 -10.24 10.65
C MET A 91 -4.77 -11.71 10.90
N PRO A 92 -4.81 -12.24 12.13
CA PRO A 92 -5.32 -13.59 12.37
C PRO A 92 -6.76 -13.80 11.88
N TYR A 93 -7.65 -12.82 12.10
CA TYR A 93 -9.04 -12.85 11.64
C TYR A 93 -9.14 -12.80 10.12
N ILE A 94 -8.38 -11.88 9.52
CA ILE A 94 -8.32 -11.69 8.06
C ILE A 94 -7.75 -12.95 7.38
N ASP A 95 -6.68 -13.52 7.90
CA ASP A 95 -6.04 -14.73 7.37
C ASP A 95 -7.02 -15.91 7.34
N LEU A 96 -7.77 -16.13 8.43
CA LEU A 96 -8.80 -17.17 8.49
C LEU A 96 -9.91 -16.95 7.47
N LYS A 97 -10.44 -15.71 7.35
CA LYS A 97 -11.43 -15.37 6.31
C LYS A 97 -10.87 -15.61 4.91
N CYS A 98 -9.68 -15.13 4.61
CA CYS A 98 -9.09 -15.25 3.27
C CYS A 98 -8.86 -16.71 2.86
N ARG A 99 -8.57 -17.62 3.79
CA ARG A 99 -8.41 -19.06 3.49
C ARG A 99 -9.69 -19.75 3.02
N THR A 100 -10.87 -19.18 3.27
CA THR A 100 -12.13 -19.76 2.79
C THR A 100 -12.38 -19.46 1.30
N LEU A 101 -11.67 -18.49 0.73
CA LEU A 101 -11.86 -17.99 -0.64
C LEU A 101 -10.63 -18.17 -1.52
N PHE A 102 -9.43 -18.05 -0.95
CA PHE A 102 -8.17 -17.98 -1.68
C PHE A 102 -7.17 -19.05 -1.20
N THR A 103 -6.19 -19.34 -2.05
CA THR A 103 -4.96 -20.01 -1.60
C THR A 103 -3.93 -18.97 -1.17
N ILE A 104 -3.53 -18.99 0.09
CA ILE A 104 -2.43 -18.15 0.60
C ILE A 104 -1.09 -18.66 0.03
N LYS A 105 -0.38 -17.80 -0.70
CA LYS A 105 0.96 -18.12 -1.25
C LYS A 105 2.09 -17.65 -0.36
N SER A 106 1.92 -16.52 0.31
CA SER A 106 2.94 -15.96 1.19
C SER A 106 2.34 -15.09 2.29
N ARG A 107 2.93 -15.17 3.48
CA ARG A 107 2.75 -14.21 4.57
C ARG A 107 3.97 -13.33 4.56
N ILE A 108 3.83 -12.14 4.02
CA ILE A 108 4.91 -11.18 3.85
C ILE A 108 4.99 -10.30 5.09
N VAL A 109 6.22 -10.10 5.57
CA VAL A 109 6.56 -9.20 6.66
C VAL A 109 7.19 -7.98 6.03
N TRP A 110 6.47 -6.85 5.98
CA TRP A 110 7.10 -5.58 5.65
C TRP A 110 7.69 -4.98 6.93
N SER A 111 9.00 -5.16 7.10
CA SER A 111 9.75 -4.58 8.21
C SER A 111 10.24 -3.19 7.89
N TYR A 112 10.23 -2.33 8.91
CA TYR A 112 10.74 -0.97 8.82
C TYR A 112 11.34 -0.56 10.15
N ASP A 113 12.18 0.47 10.13
CA ASP A 113 12.64 1.08 11.36
C ASP A 113 11.59 2.07 11.92
N SER A 114 11.43 2.05 13.24
CA SER A 114 10.50 2.88 14.00
C SER A 114 11.17 3.40 15.25
N SER A 115 11.73 4.60 15.17
CA SER A 115 12.34 5.29 16.30
C SER A 115 11.40 6.24 17.05
N GLY A 116 10.19 6.48 16.53
CA GLY A 116 9.30 7.55 17.02
C GLY A 116 8.63 7.27 18.37
N VAL A 117 8.00 6.11 18.53
CA VAL A 117 7.33 5.69 19.78
C VAL A 117 7.90 4.35 20.19
N GLN A 118 8.57 4.31 21.34
CA GLN A 118 9.17 3.09 21.88
C GLN A 118 8.24 2.42 22.89
N ALA A 119 7.98 1.13 22.70
CA ALA A 119 7.31 0.33 23.71
C ALA A 119 8.20 0.19 24.94
N LYS A 120 7.63 0.36 26.14
CA LYS A 120 8.38 0.34 27.42
C LYS A 120 8.21 -0.95 28.22
N LYS A 121 7.14 -1.71 27.95
CA LYS A 121 6.73 -2.87 28.76
C LYS A 121 6.65 -4.19 27.97
N TYR A 122 6.82 -4.12 26.65
CA TYR A 122 6.70 -5.25 25.71
C TYR A 122 7.48 -4.92 24.43
N PHE A 123 7.65 -5.90 23.54
CA PHE A 123 8.26 -5.69 22.23
C PHE A 123 7.28 -4.99 21.28
N GLY A 124 7.58 -3.74 20.91
CA GLY A 124 6.77 -3.01 19.94
C GLY A 124 6.80 -3.65 18.55
N SER A 125 5.69 -3.58 17.82
CA SER A 125 5.64 -4.07 16.44
C SER A 125 6.55 -3.24 15.52
N MET A 126 7.40 -3.93 14.77
CA MET A 126 8.37 -3.36 13.81
C MET A 126 8.06 -3.76 12.37
N TYR A 127 6.85 -4.25 12.13
CA TYR A 127 6.42 -4.68 10.80
C TYR A 127 4.92 -4.55 10.61
N GLU A 128 4.51 -4.51 9.35
CA GLU A 128 3.12 -4.70 8.93
C GLU A 128 3.01 -6.00 8.13
N PRO A 129 2.08 -6.91 8.49
CA PRO A 129 1.84 -8.13 7.73
C PRO A 129 1.07 -7.85 6.43
N ILE A 130 1.43 -8.60 5.39
CA ILE A 130 0.74 -8.58 4.09
C ILE A 130 0.48 -10.04 3.68
N LEU A 131 -0.75 -10.38 3.35
CA LEU A 131 -1.08 -11.67 2.73
C LEU A 131 -0.97 -11.55 1.22
N MET A 132 -0.21 -12.44 0.60
CA MET A 132 -0.28 -12.69 -0.84
C MET A 132 -1.17 -13.91 -1.08
N MET A 133 -2.23 -13.73 -1.83
CA MET A 133 -3.26 -14.75 -2.09
C MET A 133 -3.61 -14.82 -3.57
N VAL A 134 -3.97 -16.02 -4.02
CA VAL A 134 -4.34 -16.28 -5.41
C VAL A 134 -5.66 -17.04 -5.48
N LYS A 135 -6.43 -16.78 -6.53
CA LYS A 135 -7.72 -17.45 -6.78
C LYS A 135 -7.52 -18.88 -7.29
N ASN A 136 -6.52 -19.11 -8.14
CA ASN A 136 -6.15 -20.44 -8.62
C ASN A 136 -4.65 -20.73 -8.35
N PRO A 137 -4.30 -21.65 -7.43
CA PRO A 137 -2.90 -21.95 -7.11
C PRO A 137 -2.13 -22.66 -8.23
N LYS A 138 -2.84 -23.18 -9.24
CA LYS A 138 -2.24 -23.79 -10.43
C LYS A 138 -2.05 -22.82 -11.60
N SER A 139 -2.67 -21.64 -11.55
CA SER A 139 -2.64 -20.65 -12.62
C SER A 139 -2.78 -19.25 -12.03
N TYR A 140 -1.64 -18.56 -11.85
CA TYR A 140 -1.59 -17.17 -11.39
C TYR A 140 -0.32 -16.48 -11.92
N THR A 141 -0.40 -15.16 -12.09
CA THR A 141 0.75 -14.36 -12.55
C THR A 141 1.82 -14.26 -11.46
N PHE A 142 3.05 -14.68 -11.76
CA PHE A 142 4.22 -14.47 -10.90
C PHE A 142 5.51 -14.24 -11.72
N ASN A 143 5.82 -12.98 -11.99
CA ASN A 143 6.94 -12.54 -12.81
C ASN A 143 8.25 -12.52 -12.00
N ARG A 144 8.77 -13.71 -11.70
CA ARG A 144 9.97 -13.91 -10.87
C ARG A 144 11.17 -13.06 -11.29
N ASP A 145 11.38 -12.88 -12.59
CA ASP A 145 12.56 -12.19 -13.12
C ASP A 145 12.47 -10.66 -12.96
N ALA A 146 11.25 -10.12 -12.86
CA ALA A 146 11.01 -8.69 -12.67
C ALA A 146 11.31 -8.20 -11.24
N ILE A 147 11.50 -9.12 -10.29
CA ILE A 147 11.65 -8.80 -8.87
C ILE A 147 12.95 -9.34 -8.25
N LEU A 148 13.88 -9.84 -9.05
CA LEU A 148 15.13 -10.39 -8.55
C LEU A 148 15.92 -9.34 -7.76
N VAL A 149 16.50 -9.77 -6.64
CA VAL A 149 17.40 -8.98 -5.81
C VAL A 149 18.76 -9.64 -5.74
N GLU A 150 19.80 -8.84 -5.51
CA GLU A 150 21.15 -9.36 -5.29
C GLU A 150 21.22 -10.22 -4.02
N THR A 151 22.00 -11.29 -4.09
CA THR A 151 22.22 -12.18 -2.95
C THR A 151 23.43 -11.72 -2.14
N THR A 152 23.31 -11.71 -0.82
CA THR A 152 24.49 -11.52 0.04
C THR A 152 25.50 -12.65 -0.17
N THR A 153 25.04 -13.88 -0.32
CA THR A 153 25.88 -15.09 -0.43
C THR A 153 26.67 -15.14 -1.74
N GLY A 154 25.99 -14.96 -2.88
CA GLY A 154 26.60 -15.06 -4.21
C GLY A 154 27.18 -13.73 -4.67
N ALA A 155 26.42 -12.63 -4.58
CA ALA A 155 26.89 -11.33 -5.11
C ALA A 155 27.87 -10.61 -4.16
N LYS A 156 27.64 -10.62 -2.84
CA LYS A 156 28.50 -9.89 -1.90
C LYS A 156 29.64 -10.72 -1.31
N ARG A 157 29.40 -12.00 -1.03
CA ARG A 157 30.37 -12.91 -0.38
C ARG A 157 31.07 -13.86 -1.36
N ALA A 158 30.61 -13.95 -2.61
CA ALA A 158 31.17 -14.82 -3.66
C ALA A 158 31.39 -16.28 -3.21
N LEU A 159 30.47 -16.84 -2.42
CA LEU A 159 30.62 -18.20 -1.89
C LEU A 159 30.41 -19.27 -2.98
N ILE A 160 31.01 -20.44 -2.75
CA ILE A 160 30.86 -21.65 -3.57
C ILE A 160 29.85 -22.62 -2.93
N ASP A 161 28.95 -23.17 -3.75
CA ASP A 161 28.01 -24.22 -3.37
C ASP A 161 28.62 -25.61 -3.57
N TYR A 162 29.22 -26.12 -2.49
CA TYR A 162 29.84 -27.45 -2.44
C TYR A 162 28.83 -28.62 -2.46
N ARG A 163 27.52 -28.36 -2.46
CA ARG A 163 26.50 -29.41 -2.62
C ARG A 163 26.32 -29.84 -4.08
N LYS A 164 26.89 -29.09 -5.02
CA LYS A 164 26.90 -29.41 -6.46
C LYS A 164 28.20 -30.11 -6.85
N ASN A 165 28.15 -30.92 -7.90
CA ASN A 165 29.32 -31.59 -8.45
C ASN A 165 29.47 -31.28 -9.97
N PRO A 166 30.53 -30.57 -10.40
CA PRO A 166 31.56 -29.94 -9.56
C PRO A 166 30.98 -28.74 -8.77
N PRO A 167 31.61 -28.31 -7.66
CA PRO A 167 31.17 -27.13 -6.91
C PRO A 167 31.03 -25.90 -7.80
N GLN A 168 29.94 -25.14 -7.63
CA GLN A 168 29.63 -23.97 -8.47
C GLN A 168 29.40 -22.73 -7.59
N PRO A 169 29.68 -21.51 -8.07
CA PRO A 169 29.30 -20.28 -7.36
C PRO A 169 27.80 -20.21 -7.05
N TYR A 170 27.45 -19.62 -5.90
CA TYR A 170 26.05 -19.30 -5.60
C TYR A 170 25.50 -18.26 -6.59
N ASN A 171 24.22 -18.40 -6.95
CA ASN A 171 23.54 -17.42 -7.81
C ASN A 171 23.63 -16.01 -7.22
N GLN A 172 24.01 -15.05 -8.05
CA GLN A 172 24.14 -13.64 -7.65
C GLN A 172 22.79 -12.95 -7.45
N LYS A 173 21.71 -13.50 -8.03
CA LYS A 173 20.34 -12.98 -7.91
C LYS A 173 19.38 -14.05 -7.42
N LYS A 174 18.35 -13.63 -6.69
CA LYS A 174 17.26 -14.50 -6.23
C LYS A 174 15.93 -13.76 -6.19
N VAL A 175 14.83 -14.51 -6.20
CA VAL A 175 13.53 -13.98 -5.77
C VAL A 175 13.64 -13.57 -4.30
N PRO A 176 13.24 -12.35 -3.91
CA PRO A 176 13.29 -11.93 -2.52
C PRO A 176 12.45 -12.88 -1.66
N GLY A 177 12.92 -13.18 -0.45
CA GLY A 177 12.12 -13.92 0.54
C GLY A 177 10.89 -13.12 0.96
N ASN A 178 10.11 -13.62 1.90
CA ASN A 178 8.89 -12.97 2.39
C ASN A 178 9.12 -11.93 3.49
N VAL A 179 10.36 -11.61 3.85
CA VAL A 179 10.69 -10.51 4.78
C VAL A 179 11.30 -9.37 3.97
N TRP A 180 10.58 -8.26 3.88
CA TRP A 180 10.91 -7.12 3.03
C TRP A 180 11.22 -5.90 3.89
N SER A 181 12.41 -5.32 3.70
CA SER A 181 12.77 -4.07 4.35
C SER A 181 12.62 -2.90 3.39
N PHE A 182 11.67 -2.02 3.68
CA PHE A 182 11.50 -0.74 2.99
C PHE A 182 11.23 0.35 4.04
N PRO A 183 11.86 1.53 3.94
CA PRO A 183 11.58 2.63 4.87
C PRO A 183 10.14 3.12 4.70
N ARG A 184 9.53 3.58 5.80
CA ARG A 184 8.25 4.29 5.75
C ARG A 184 8.45 5.67 5.13
N VAL A 185 7.42 6.15 4.43
CA VAL A 185 7.42 7.51 3.86
C VAL A 185 7.39 8.55 4.98
N ARG A 186 8.27 9.55 4.89
CA ARG A 186 8.41 10.65 5.87
C ARG A 186 8.23 11.99 5.19
N TYR A 187 7.78 13.00 5.94
CA TYR A 187 7.44 14.35 5.46
C TYR A 187 8.48 14.99 4.51
N LEU A 188 9.77 14.80 4.80
CA LEU A 188 10.87 15.38 4.03
C LEU A 188 11.19 14.62 2.74
N MET A 189 10.67 13.41 2.56
CA MET A 189 10.87 12.64 1.33
C MET A 189 10.08 13.26 0.17
N ASP A 190 10.59 13.12 -1.05
CA ASP A 190 9.96 13.66 -2.26
C ASP A 190 8.62 12.98 -2.57
N GLU A 191 8.57 11.66 -2.35
CA GLU A 191 7.34 10.88 -2.56
C GLU A 191 6.24 11.19 -1.55
N TYR A 192 6.53 11.90 -0.46
CA TYR A 192 5.57 12.21 0.59
C TYR A 192 4.38 13.02 0.06
N GLU A 193 3.20 12.57 0.43
CA GLU A 193 1.93 13.26 0.30
C GLU A 193 1.30 13.45 1.68
N ASN A 194 0.32 14.36 1.77
CA ASN A 194 -0.38 14.67 3.02
C ASN A 194 -1.31 13.54 3.51
N HIS A 195 -0.97 12.28 3.28
CA HIS A 195 -1.68 11.11 3.77
C HIS A 195 -0.93 10.53 4.99
N PRO A 196 -1.60 10.25 6.11
CA PRO A 196 -0.95 9.88 7.36
C PRO A 196 -0.27 8.51 7.36
N THR A 197 -0.66 7.62 6.44
CA THR A 197 -0.20 6.22 6.37
C THR A 197 0.27 5.81 4.97
N GLN A 198 0.75 6.77 4.16
CA GLN A 198 1.25 6.51 2.80
C GLN A 198 2.27 5.36 2.76
N LYS A 199 2.02 4.39 1.88
CA LYS A 199 2.92 3.27 1.61
C LYS A 199 4.04 3.68 0.63
N PRO A 200 5.26 3.14 0.77
CA PRO A 200 6.39 3.53 -0.08
C PRO A 200 6.25 2.93 -1.48
N SER A 201 6.63 3.72 -2.50
CA SER A 201 6.50 3.32 -3.91
C SER A 201 7.29 2.04 -4.23
N ALA A 202 8.43 1.83 -3.55
CA ALA A 202 9.26 0.65 -3.74
C ALA A 202 8.58 -0.67 -3.29
N LEU A 203 7.77 -0.62 -2.23
CA LEU A 203 6.97 -1.76 -1.77
C LEU A 203 5.95 -2.16 -2.83
N LEU A 204 5.19 -1.18 -3.31
CA LEU A 204 4.12 -1.44 -4.28
C LEU A 204 4.68 -1.81 -5.65
N LYS A 205 5.85 -1.26 -6.03
CA LYS A 205 6.55 -1.64 -7.26
C LYS A 205 6.89 -3.12 -7.27
N ARG A 206 7.36 -3.68 -6.14
CA ARG A 206 7.63 -5.12 -6.04
C ARG A 206 6.35 -5.93 -6.23
N ILE A 207 5.26 -5.55 -5.56
CA ILE A 207 3.95 -6.23 -5.66
C ILE A 207 3.42 -6.20 -7.10
N ILE A 208 3.36 -5.02 -7.70
CA ILE A 208 2.82 -4.82 -9.06
C ILE A 208 3.65 -5.57 -10.09
N LEU A 209 4.98 -5.47 -10.03
CA LEU A 209 5.83 -6.19 -10.97
C LEU A 209 5.75 -7.71 -10.80
N ALA A 210 5.63 -8.21 -9.57
CA ALA A 210 5.51 -9.65 -9.31
C ALA A 210 4.22 -10.22 -9.89
N SER A 211 3.09 -9.53 -9.75
CA SER A 211 1.76 -10.16 -9.88
C SER A 211 0.85 -9.52 -10.92
N SER A 212 1.40 -8.72 -11.83
CA SER A 212 0.69 -8.20 -13.00
C SER A 212 1.63 -8.03 -14.19
N ASN A 213 1.07 -8.04 -15.39
CA ASN A 213 1.74 -7.74 -16.65
C ASN A 213 1.37 -6.33 -17.15
N PRO A 214 2.12 -5.74 -18.09
CA PRO A 214 1.67 -4.53 -18.77
C PRO A 214 0.24 -4.69 -19.32
N SER A 215 -0.53 -3.60 -19.30
CA SER A 215 -1.96 -3.54 -19.66
C SER A 215 -2.95 -4.25 -18.73
N ASP A 216 -2.48 -5.04 -17.76
CA ASP A 216 -3.35 -5.59 -16.70
C ASP A 216 -3.99 -4.47 -15.86
N THR A 217 -5.17 -4.75 -15.30
CA THR A 217 -5.88 -3.83 -14.43
C THR A 217 -5.53 -4.08 -12.97
N VAL A 218 -4.97 -3.05 -12.32
CA VAL A 218 -4.69 -3.03 -10.88
C VAL A 218 -5.80 -2.27 -10.15
N LEU A 219 -6.41 -2.89 -9.14
CA LEU A 219 -7.41 -2.27 -8.27
C LEU A 219 -6.81 -1.98 -6.89
N ASP A 220 -7.12 -0.80 -6.37
CA ASP A 220 -6.95 -0.44 -4.97
C ASP A 220 -8.29 0.08 -4.41
N PRO A 221 -9.01 -0.72 -3.60
CA PRO A 221 -10.31 -0.31 -3.07
C PRO A 221 -10.19 0.71 -1.93
N PHE A 222 -8.97 1.02 -1.47
CA PHE A 222 -8.69 1.94 -0.36
C PHE A 222 -7.52 2.85 -0.74
N ALA A 223 -7.67 3.57 -1.86
CA ALA A 223 -6.55 4.13 -2.61
C ALA A 223 -5.71 5.17 -1.82
N GLY A 224 -6.30 5.88 -0.87
CA GLY A 224 -5.64 6.81 0.04
C GLY A 224 -4.76 7.81 -0.72
N SER A 225 -3.44 7.65 -0.58
CA SER A 225 -2.44 8.48 -1.29
C SER A 225 -2.28 8.21 -2.79
N PHE A 226 -3.02 7.25 -3.35
CA PHE A 226 -2.90 6.75 -4.73
C PHE A 226 -1.50 6.27 -5.12
N THR A 227 -0.74 5.74 -4.16
CA THR A 227 0.60 5.18 -4.45
C THR A 227 0.49 3.95 -5.38
N THR A 228 -0.51 3.10 -5.18
CA THR A 228 -0.78 1.93 -6.04
C THR A 228 -0.99 2.36 -7.48
N GLY A 229 -1.85 3.36 -7.70
CA GLY A 229 -2.12 3.88 -9.03
C GLY A 229 -0.90 4.52 -9.69
N ALA A 230 -0.15 5.35 -8.95
CA ALA A 230 1.03 6.01 -9.51
C ALA A 230 2.07 4.99 -9.98
N VAL A 231 2.28 3.92 -9.20
CA VAL A 231 3.23 2.85 -9.55
C VAL A 231 2.69 1.97 -10.69
N ALA A 232 1.38 1.67 -10.70
CA ALA A 232 0.73 0.91 -11.76
C ALA A 232 0.86 1.64 -13.11
N ALA A 233 0.47 2.91 -13.15
CA ALA A 233 0.55 3.75 -14.35
C ALA A 233 2.00 3.89 -14.85
N ALA A 234 2.96 4.16 -13.95
CA ALA A 234 4.37 4.25 -14.31
C ALA A 234 4.95 2.91 -14.82
N SER A 235 4.31 1.80 -14.49
CA SER A 235 4.68 0.46 -14.96
C SER A 235 3.87 0.04 -16.18
N GLY A 236 3.03 0.90 -16.77
CA GLY A 236 2.22 0.57 -17.95
C GLY A 236 1.05 -0.38 -17.65
N ARG A 237 0.51 -0.35 -16.43
CA ARG A 237 -0.73 -1.06 -16.06
C ARG A 237 -1.90 -0.08 -16.04
N LYS A 238 -3.11 -0.59 -16.25
CA LYS A 238 -4.34 0.15 -15.97
C LYS A 238 -4.57 0.22 -14.47
N PHE A 239 -5.29 1.23 -14.01
CA PHE A 239 -5.57 1.41 -12.59
C PHE A 239 -7.02 1.81 -12.32
N ILE A 240 -7.60 1.22 -11.27
CA ILE A 240 -8.88 1.63 -10.68
C ILE A 240 -8.65 1.86 -9.18
N GLY A 241 -8.90 3.07 -8.69
CA GLY A 241 -8.81 3.40 -7.27
C GLY A 241 -10.15 3.87 -6.72
N ILE A 242 -10.55 3.36 -5.56
CA ILE A 242 -11.71 3.86 -4.80
C ILE A 242 -11.20 4.61 -3.57
N GLU A 243 -11.73 5.80 -3.32
CA GLU A 243 -11.37 6.62 -2.18
C GLU A 243 -12.59 7.42 -1.68
N LEU A 244 -12.77 7.46 -0.36
CA LEU A 244 -13.92 8.11 0.27
C LEU A 244 -13.66 9.58 0.59
N ASN A 245 -12.41 9.93 0.91
CA ASN A 245 -12.05 11.28 1.31
C ASN A 245 -11.73 12.15 0.07
N ASN A 246 -12.50 13.23 -0.12
CA ASN A 246 -12.35 14.12 -1.26
C ASN A 246 -10.96 14.77 -1.39
N GLU A 247 -10.28 15.07 -0.29
CA GLU A 247 -8.92 15.64 -0.34
C GLU A 247 -7.89 14.60 -0.83
N TYR A 248 -8.12 13.33 -0.54
CA TYR A 248 -7.32 12.23 -1.08
C TYR A 248 -7.68 11.93 -2.54
N VAL A 249 -8.94 12.09 -2.95
CA VAL A 249 -9.33 12.04 -4.37
C VAL A 249 -8.62 13.11 -5.19
N LYS A 250 -8.61 14.37 -4.74
CA LYS A 250 -7.85 15.47 -5.39
C LYS A 250 -6.35 15.14 -5.51
N MET A 251 -5.78 14.53 -4.47
CA MET A 251 -4.40 14.05 -4.49
C MET A 251 -4.19 12.98 -5.58
N GLY A 252 -5.11 12.02 -5.71
CA GLY A 252 -5.10 11.00 -6.74
C GLY A 252 -5.20 11.57 -8.15
N LEU A 253 -6.14 12.50 -8.37
CA LEU A 253 -6.35 13.19 -9.65
C LEU A 253 -5.06 13.86 -10.13
N ARG A 254 -4.38 14.61 -9.24
CA ARG A 254 -3.08 15.21 -9.55
C ARG A 254 -2.03 14.14 -9.87
N ARG A 255 -1.85 13.15 -8.99
CA ARG A 255 -0.78 12.14 -9.11
C ARG A 255 -0.89 11.29 -10.38
N LEU A 256 -2.11 11.06 -10.85
CA LEU A 256 -2.38 10.26 -12.03
C LEU A 256 -2.58 11.09 -13.31
N SER A 257 -2.62 12.42 -13.18
CA SER A 257 -2.95 13.37 -14.23
C SER A 257 -4.29 13.04 -14.88
N VAL A 258 -5.30 12.82 -14.04
CA VAL A 258 -6.67 12.48 -14.46
C VAL A 258 -7.48 13.76 -14.60
N THR A 259 -8.16 13.91 -15.74
CA THR A 259 -9.05 15.06 -16.00
C THR A 259 -10.19 15.12 -14.97
N SER A 260 -10.46 16.32 -14.46
CA SER A 260 -11.53 16.59 -13.51
C SER A 260 -12.05 18.02 -13.66
N HIS A 261 -13.12 18.35 -12.93
CA HIS A 261 -13.65 19.71 -12.85
C HIS A 261 -12.88 20.63 -11.89
N TYR A 262 -11.95 20.09 -11.10
CA TYR A 262 -11.15 20.88 -10.16
C TYR A 262 -10.10 21.72 -10.89
N SER A 263 -9.85 22.91 -10.37
CA SER A 263 -8.80 23.80 -10.87
C SER A 263 -7.39 23.31 -10.53
N GLU A 264 -6.38 23.76 -11.27
CA GLU A 264 -4.97 23.43 -10.99
C GLU A 264 -4.54 23.80 -9.55
N ASN A 265 -5.05 24.92 -9.04
CA ASN A 265 -4.77 25.39 -7.69
C ASN A 265 -5.35 24.45 -6.61
N GLU A 266 -6.53 23.88 -6.85
CA GLU A 266 -7.15 22.92 -5.92
C GLU A 266 -6.43 21.57 -5.90
N LEU A 267 -5.81 21.19 -7.02
CA LEU A 267 -5.06 19.95 -7.14
C LEU A 267 -3.59 20.08 -6.70
N ALA A 268 -3.08 21.30 -6.55
CA ALA A 268 -1.68 21.59 -6.29
C ALA A 268 -1.11 20.86 -5.07
N LYS A 269 0.13 20.38 -5.18
CA LYS A 269 0.83 19.71 -4.08
C LYS A 269 1.35 20.74 -3.08
N VAL A 270 0.60 20.98 -2.01
CA VAL A 270 1.02 21.83 -0.90
C VAL A 270 1.30 20.96 0.32
N LYS A 271 2.57 20.84 0.75
CA LYS A 271 2.91 20.06 1.96
C LYS A 271 2.37 20.76 3.21
N LYS A 272 1.37 20.18 3.86
CA LYS A 272 0.76 20.71 5.09
C LYS A 272 1.54 20.20 6.30
N ARG A 273 2.10 21.12 7.10
CA ARG A 273 2.76 20.75 8.35
C ARG A 273 1.72 20.64 9.46
N LYS A 274 1.50 19.43 9.99
CA LYS A 274 0.53 19.19 11.09
C LYS A 274 0.96 19.74 12.46
N THR A 275 2.22 20.18 12.61
CA THR A 275 2.75 20.71 13.88
C THR A 275 3.49 22.02 13.65
N GLN A 276 3.32 22.97 14.57
CA GLN A 276 4.10 24.21 14.60
C GLN A 276 5.40 24.08 15.40
N ASN A 277 5.69 22.90 15.98
CA ASN A 277 6.84 22.72 16.86
C ASN A 277 8.17 22.96 16.13
N LEU A 278 8.97 23.90 16.62
CA LEU A 278 10.34 24.12 16.14
C LEU A 278 11.27 22.99 16.61
N SER A 279 12.23 22.60 15.75
CA SER A 279 13.29 21.67 16.15
C SER A 279 14.15 22.27 17.27
N LYS A 280 14.82 21.43 18.09
CA LYS A 280 15.77 21.92 19.11
C LYS A 280 16.83 22.85 18.50
N LYS A 281 17.32 22.54 17.29
CA LYS A 281 18.26 23.38 16.55
C LYS A 281 17.68 24.76 16.24
N GLN A 282 16.45 24.82 15.73
CA GLN A 282 15.78 26.10 15.41
C GLN A 282 15.43 26.92 16.65
N ARG A 283 15.07 26.26 17.76
CA ARG A 283 14.86 26.94 19.05
C ARG A 283 16.14 27.61 19.55
N ASN A 284 17.29 26.96 19.38
CA ASN A 284 18.58 27.50 19.85
C ASN A 284 19.10 28.66 18.98
N VAL A 285 18.80 28.69 17.67
CA VAL A 285 19.17 29.83 16.82
C VAL A 285 18.41 31.11 17.22
N GLY A 286 17.14 30.99 17.63
CA GLY A 286 16.37 32.13 18.14
C GLY A 286 16.88 32.66 19.48
N ILE A 287 17.45 31.80 20.32
CA ILE A 287 18.08 32.19 21.60
C ILE A 287 19.42 32.90 21.36
N ASN A 288 20.23 32.40 20.42
CA ASN A 288 21.53 33.00 20.12
C ASN A 288 21.44 34.35 19.39
N ALA A 289 20.38 34.61 18.63
CA ALA A 289 20.12 35.91 18.01
C ALA A 289 19.70 36.99 19.03
N LEU A 290 19.02 36.58 20.11
CA LEU A 290 18.64 37.48 21.22
C LEU A 290 19.78 37.74 22.21
N SER A 291 20.84 36.93 22.20
CA SER A 291 22.03 37.14 23.03
C SER A 291 23.15 37.93 22.35
N SER A 292 23.03 38.26 21.07
CA SER A 292 23.98 39.11 20.32
C SER A 292 23.56 40.59 20.24
N GLU A 293 22.43 40.97 20.84
CA GLU A 293 21.94 42.36 20.94
C GLU A 293 22.05 42.94 22.37
N LYS A 294 22.94 42.39 23.21
CA LYS A 294 23.26 42.94 24.53
C LYS A 294 24.75 43.15 24.71
#